data_AF-A0A7W0FZ67-F1
#
_entry.id   AF-A0A7W0FZ67-F1
#
_cell.length_a   1.000
_cell.length_b   1.000
_cell.length_c   1.000
_cell.angle_alpha   90.00
_cell.angle_beta   90.00
_cell.angle_gamma   90.00
#
_symmetry.space_group_name_H-M   'P 1'
#
loop_
_entity.id
_entity.type
_entity.pdbx_description
1 polymer ?
#
loop_
_entity_poly.entity_id
_entity_poly.type
_entity_poly.pdbx_seq_one_letter_code
_entity_poly.pdbx_strand_id
1 'polypeptide(L)'
;MSQRSDIMRAGAIVEYHELLAADESLTPEFFARLKDLMSARRMLYGDRHMGVALRPYLLTREQYDRLTFAAQTIAGAFEKVGAALLSDPALLDRVGLTEMERRLALVNPGFASSTVTTRLDAFVYGEEIKFVEYNAENPSSIFDQSEL
;
A
#
# COMPACT_ATOMS: atom_id res chain seq x y z
N MET A 1 -0.47 -12.30 -23.37
CA MET A 1 -0.16 -10.88 -23.15
C MET A 1 0.70 -10.69 -21.89
N SER A 2 0.47 -11.48 -20.83
CA SER A 2 1.27 -11.56 -19.59
C SER A 2 2.78 -11.52 -19.78
N GLN A 3 3.29 -12.35 -20.69
CA GLN A 3 4.73 -12.50 -20.91
C GLN A 3 5.39 -11.18 -21.36
N ARG A 4 4.66 -10.30 -22.06
CA ARG A 4 5.21 -9.01 -22.53
C ARG A 4 5.41 -8.01 -21.40
N SER A 5 4.45 -7.92 -20.48
CA SER A 5 4.56 -7.02 -19.31
C SER A 5 5.73 -7.41 -18.42
N ASP A 6 5.92 -8.72 -18.21
CA ASP A 6 7.03 -9.23 -17.41
C ASP A 6 8.39 -9.02 -18.06
N ILE A 7 8.49 -9.24 -19.38
CA ILE A 7 9.72 -8.96 -20.13
C ILE A 7 10.06 -7.47 -20.05
N MET A 8 9.08 -6.58 -20.25
CA MET A 8 9.30 -5.14 -20.18
C MET A 8 9.77 -4.71 -18.78
N ARG A 9 9.11 -5.21 -17.73
CA ARG A 9 9.48 -4.92 -16.34
C ARG A 9 10.88 -5.46 -16.01
N ALA A 10 11.20 -6.68 -16.42
CA ALA A 10 12.51 -7.29 -16.20
C ALA A 10 13.61 -6.50 -16.92
N GLY A 11 13.37 -6.07 -18.17
CA GLY A 11 14.29 -5.21 -18.92
C GLY A 11 14.56 -3.89 -18.20
N ALA A 12 13.50 -3.19 -17.77
CA ALA A 12 13.63 -1.93 -17.03
C ALA A 12 14.37 -2.10 -15.69
N ILE A 13 14.18 -3.24 -15.02
CA ILE A 13 14.93 -3.56 -13.79
C ILE A 13 16.44 -3.70 -14.08
N VAL A 14 16.79 -4.43 -15.14
CA VAL A 14 18.19 -4.64 -15.54
C VAL A 14 18.82 -3.30 -15.91
N GLU A 15 18.17 -2.53 -16.77
CA GLU A 15 18.65 -1.21 -17.20
C GLU A 15 18.83 -0.26 -16.01
N TYR A 16 17.87 -0.21 -15.08
CA TYR A 16 18.00 0.63 -13.89
C TYR A 16 19.19 0.21 -13.00
N HIS A 17 19.44 -1.11 -12.86
CA HIS A 17 20.60 -1.59 -12.12
C HIS A 17 21.92 -1.23 -12.83
N GLU A 18 21.97 -1.33 -14.15
CA GLU A 18 23.15 -0.93 -14.94
C GLU A 18 23.42 0.57 -14.79
N LEU A 19 22.38 1.40 -14.84
CA LEU A 19 22.49 2.85 -14.59
C LEU A 19 23.00 3.14 -13.18
N LEU A 20 22.44 2.49 -12.15
CA LEU A 20 22.94 2.65 -10.78
C LEU A 20 24.41 2.21 -10.63
N ALA A 21 24.79 1.10 -11.28
CA ALA A 21 26.15 0.58 -11.17
C ALA A 21 27.17 1.48 -11.90
N ALA A 22 26.75 2.16 -12.95
CA ALA A 22 27.58 3.08 -13.73
C ALA A 22 27.60 4.52 -13.17
N ASP A 23 26.76 4.84 -12.18
CA ASP A 23 26.66 6.19 -11.62
C ASP A 23 27.79 6.48 -10.63
N GLU A 24 28.84 7.15 -11.13
CA GLU A 24 29.99 7.58 -10.34
C GLU A 24 29.64 8.62 -9.26
N SER A 25 28.45 9.22 -9.29
CA SER A 25 28.01 10.18 -8.27
C SER A 25 27.53 9.51 -6.98
N LEU A 26 27.29 8.19 -6.99
CA LEU A 26 26.89 7.40 -5.83
C LEU A 26 28.08 7.08 -4.91
N THR A 27 28.74 8.12 -4.41
CA THR A 27 29.91 8.01 -3.53
C THR A 27 29.53 7.77 -2.06
N PRO A 28 30.46 7.32 -1.21
CA PRO A 28 30.22 7.25 0.24
C PRO A 28 29.76 8.58 0.85
N GLU A 29 30.28 9.71 0.37
CA GLU A 29 29.91 11.06 0.83
C GLU A 29 28.48 11.41 0.44
N PHE A 30 28.04 11.02 -0.75
CA PHE A 30 26.65 11.16 -1.18
C PHE A 30 25.71 10.41 -0.22
N PHE A 31 26.01 9.14 0.09
CA PHE A 31 25.18 8.35 1.01
C PHE A 31 25.20 8.87 2.44
N ALA A 32 26.34 9.40 2.91
CA ALA A 32 26.42 10.06 4.22
C ALA A 32 25.49 11.28 4.26
N ARG A 33 25.56 12.15 3.25
CA ARG A 33 24.68 13.32 3.13
C ARG A 33 23.21 12.94 3.01
N LEU A 34 22.89 11.88 2.26
CA LEU A 34 21.52 11.38 2.15
C LEU A 34 20.98 10.95 3.52
N LYS A 35 21.76 10.18 4.29
CA LYS A 35 21.38 9.76 5.65
C LYS A 35 21.19 10.94 6.59
N ASP A 36 22.07 11.94 6.53
CA ASP A 36 21.93 13.16 7.33
C ASP A 36 20.63 13.90 7.01
N LEU A 37 20.29 14.02 5.72
CA LEU A 37 19.03 14.64 5.29
C LEU A 37 17.81 13.84 5.72
N MET A 38 17.87 12.51 5.66
CA MET A 38 16.78 11.64 6.11
C MET A 38 16.57 11.78 7.63
N SER A 39 17.65 11.83 8.41
CA SER A 39 17.57 12.12 9.85
C SER A 39 16.95 13.50 10.11
N ALA A 40 17.43 14.54 9.41
CA ALA A 40 16.92 15.91 9.56
C ALA A 40 15.44 16.04 9.20
N ARG A 41 14.96 15.22 8.25
CA ARG A 41 13.54 15.18 7.82
C ARG A 41 12.70 14.14 8.56
N ARG A 42 13.24 13.51 9.62
CA ARG A 42 12.54 12.47 10.41
C ARG A 42 12.05 11.29 9.57
N MET A 43 12.77 10.95 8.51
CA MET A 43 12.52 9.74 7.70
C MET A 43 13.14 8.51 8.39
N LEU A 44 12.73 8.27 9.63
CA LEU A 44 13.27 7.25 10.52
C LEU A 44 12.15 6.38 11.10
N TYR A 45 12.43 5.09 11.26
CA TYR A 45 11.67 4.17 12.10
C TYR A 45 12.49 3.85 13.35
N GLY A 46 12.15 4.48 14.48
CA GLY A 46 13.06 4.56 15.62
C GLY A 46 14.34 5.30 15.20
N ASP A 47 15.49 4.66 15.35
CA ASP A 47 16.80 5.20 14.92
C ASP A 47 17.21 4.76 13.50
N ARG A 48 16.36 3.99 12.79
CA ARG A 48 16.69 3.40 11.49
C ARG A 48 16.13 4.24 10.34
N HIS A 49 16.98 4.65 9.39
CA HIS A 49 16.55 5.28 8.13
C HIS A 49 15.57 4.42 7.33
N MET A 50 14.48 5.04 6.85
CA MET A 50 13.48 4.37 6.00
C MET A 50 13.95 4.28 4.53
N GLY A 51 13.48 3.28 3.75
CA GLY A 51 13.74 3.24 2.30
C GLY A 51 15.21 2.98 1.92
N VAL A 52 15.71 1.78 2.19
CA VAL A 52 17.13 1.40 1.96
C VAL A 52 17.44 0.90 0.54
N ALA A 53 16.45 0.86 -0.35
CA ALA A 53 16.61 0.41 -1.73
C ALA A 53 16.66 1.61 -2.68
N LEU A 54 17.68 1.66 -3.55
CA LEU A 54 17.82 2.73 -4.55
C LEU A 54 16.95 2.52 -5.79
N ARG A 55 16.54 1.28 -6.05
CA ARG A 55 15.61 0.96 -7.13
C ARG A 55 14.17 1.06 -6.63
N PRO A 56 13.32 1.89 -7.25
CA PRO A 56 11.89 1.91 -6.95
C PRO A 56 11.21 0.59 -7.32
N TYR A 57 10.01 0.37 -6.81
CA TYR A 57 9.20 -0.76 -7.23
C TYR A 57 8.57 -0.47 -8.60
N LEU A 58 9.19 -1.00 -9.66
CA LEU A 58 8.73 -0.79 -11.04
C LEU A 58 7.49 -1.65 -11.35
N LEU A 59 6.49 -1.01 -11.93
CA LEU A 59 5.27 -1.59 -12.48
C LEU A 59 5.08 -1.10 -13.92
N THR A 60 4.57 -1.97 -14.79
CA THR A 60 4.03 -1.48 -16.07
C THR A 60 2.73 -0.72 -15.84
N ARG A 61 2.34 0.14 -16.80
CA ARG A 61 1.06 0.85 -16.74
C ARG A 61 -0.12 -0.11 -16.60
N GLU A 62 -0.10 -1.23 -17.32
CA GLU A 62 -1.13 -2.26 -17.25
C GLU A 62 -1.19 -2.93 -15.87
N GLN A 63 -0.04 -3.24 -15.26
CA GLN A 63 0.00 -3.80 -13.91
C GLN A 63 -0.54 -2.82 -12.87
N TYR A 64 -0.18 -1.54 -12.98
CA TYR A 64 -0.69 -0.49 -12.09
C TYR A 64 -2.22 -0.36 -12.20
N ASP A 65 -2.76 -0.32 -13.42
CA ASP A 65 -4.21 -0.22 -13.64
C ASP A 65 -5.00 -1.38 -13.08
N ARG A 66 -4.49 -2.59 -13.28
CA ARG A 66 -5.11 -3.81 -12.73
C ARG A 66 -5.07 -3.79 -11.21
N LEU A 67 -3.96 -3.36 -10.61
CA LEU A 67 -3.83 -3.24 -9.16
C LEU A 67 -4.84 -2.23 -8.62
N THR A 68 -4.92 -1.03 -9.22
CA THR A 68 -5.86 0.02 -8.83
C THR A 68 -7.31 -0.45 -8.96
N PHE A 69 -7.69 -1.05 -10.10
CA PHE A 69 -9.04 -1.56 -10.31
C PHE A 69 -9.41 -2.65 -9.30
N ALA A 70 -8.52 -3.61 -9.07
CA ALA A 70 -8.76 -4.70 -8.13
C ALA A 70 -8.88 -4.18 -6.69
N ALA A 71 -8.00 -3.25 -6.30
CA ALA A 71 -8.04 -2.62 -4.98
C ALA A 71 -9.34 -1.84 -4.75
N GLN A 72 -9.76 -1.02 -5.70
CA GLN A 72 -11.03 -0.29 -5.64
C GLN A 72 -12.24 -1.22 -5.56
N THR A 73 -12.22 -2.32 -6.32
CA THR A 73 -13.30 -3.32 -6.31
C THR A 73 -13.42 -4.00 -4.96
N ILE A 74 -12.29 -4.40 -4.37
CA ILE A 74 -12.25 -5.06 -3.05
C ILE A 74 -12.67 -4.08 -1.95
N ALA A 75 -12.15 -2.86 -1.93
CA ALA A 75 -12.54 -1.83 -0.96
C ALA A 75 -14.04 -1.53 -1.05
N GLY A 76 -14.58 -1.37 -2.26
CA GLY A 76 -16.02 -1.17 -2.47
C GLY A 76 -16.87 -2.38 -2.06
N ALA A 77 -16.36 -3.60 -2.18
CA ALA A 77 -17.02 -4.79 -1.66
C ALA A 77 -17.05 -4.81 -0.13
N PHE A 78 -15.94 -4.46 0.53
CA PHE A 78 -15.88 -4.36 1.99
C PHE A 78 -16.80 -3.28 2.54
N GLU A 79 -16.91 -2.12 1.90
CA GLU A 79 -17.87 -1.08 2.30
C GLU A 79 -19.31 -1.58 2.23
N LYS A 80 -19.68 -2.32 1.18
CA LYS A 80 -21.02 -2.93 1.06
C LYS A 80 -21.28 -3.98 2.14
N VAL A 81 -20.28 -4.83 2.42
CA VAL A 81 -20.38 -5.84 3.48
C VAL A 81 -20.51 -5.16 4.84
N GLY A 82 -19.70 -4.16 5.14
CA GLY A 82 -19.76 -3.38 6.37
C GLY A 82 -21.12 -2.72 6.58
N ALA A 83 -21.63 -2.03 5.55
CA ALA A 83 -22.95 -1.41 5.61
C ALA A 83 -24.07 -2.44 5.83
N ALA A 84 -24.02 -3.59 5.17
CA ALA A 84 -25.00 -4.67 5.36
C ALA A 84 -24.97 -5.23 6.78
N LEU A 85 -23.77 -5.52 7.31
CA LEU A 85 -23.56 -6.00 8.68
C LEU A 85 -24.13 -5.02 9.71
N LEU A 86 -23.93 -3.71 9.54
CA LEU A 86 -24.41 -2.69 10.47
C LEU A 86 -25.93 -2.46 10.37
N SER A 87 -26.55 -2.77 9.22
CA SER A 87 -27.99 -2.59 8.98
C SER A 87 -28.87 -3.76 9.43
N ASP A 88 -28.29 -4.96 9.62
CA ASP A 88 -29.02 -6.17 9.96
C ASP A 88 -28.41 -6.85 11.20
N PRO A 89 -29.09 -6.81 12.36
CA PRO A 89 -28.63 -7.47 13.58
C PRO A 89 -28.32 -8.96 13.39
N ALA A 90 -29.07 -9.68 12.55
CA ALA A 90 -28.84 -11.10 12.33
C ALA A 90 -27.55 -11.36 11.53
N LEU A 91 -27.16 -10.43 10.66
CA LEU A 91 -25.85 -10.50 9.99
C LEU A 91 -24.72 -10.11 10.94
N LEU A 92 -24.92 -9.08 11.78
CA LEU A 92 -23.92 -8.65 12.76
C LEU A 92 -23.60 -9.76 13.77
N ASP A 93 -24.60 -10.52 14.21
CA ASP A 93 -24.44 -11.63 15.15
C ASP A 93 -23.59 -12.77 14.56
N ARG A 94 -23.52 -12.91 13.23
CA ARG A 94 -22.67 -13.92 12.55
C ARG A 94 -21.18 -13.58 12.56
N VAL A 95 -20.83 -12.32 12.79
CA VAL A 95 -19.43 -11.86 12.82
C VAL A 95 -18.73 -12.28 14.12
N GLY A 96 -19.50 -12.58 15.17
CA GLY A 96 -18.95 -13.04 16.45
C GLY A 96 -18.28 -11.93 17.27
N LEU A 97 -18.75 -10.69 17.13
CA LEU A 97 -18.28 -9.56 17.92
C LEU A 97 -18.62 -9.74 19.41
N THR A 98 -17.71 -9.35 20.28
CA THR A 98 -17.99 -9.18 21.71
C THR A 98 -19.03 -8.06 21.93
N GLU A 99 -19.65 -8.03 23.11
CA GLU A 99 -20.59 -6.95 23.46
C GLU A 99 -19.96 -5.55 23.34
N MET A 100 -18.69 -5.42 23.73
CA MET A 100 -17.96 -4.15 23.61
C MET A 100 -17.75 -3.77 22.14
N GLU A 101 -17.26 -4.68 21.31
CA GLU A 101 -17.04 -4.43 19.88
C GLU A 101 -18.35 -4.11 19.16
N ARG A 102 -19.44 -4.80 19.49
CA ARG A 102 -20.77 -4.51 18.94
C ARG A 102 -21.24 -3.10 19.30
N ARG A 103 -21.03 -2.67 20.55
CA ARG A 103 -21.35 -1.30 20.97
C ARG A 103 -20.52 -0.28 20.20
N LEU A 104 -19.23 -0.53 19.99
CA LEU A 104 -18.34 0.36 19.23
C LEU A 104 -18.70 0.41 17.74
N ALA A 105 -19.00 -0.73 17.11
CA ALA A 105 -19.33 -0.83 15.70
C ALA A 105 -20.60 -0.06 15.32
N LEU A 106 -21.55 0.08 16.25
CA LEU A 106 -22.81 0.81 16.06
C LEU A 106 -22.71 2.31 16.34
N VAL A 107 -21.55 2.80 16.81
CA VAL A 107 -21.33 4.24 16.99
C VAL A 107 -21.32 4.90 15.62
N ASN A 108 -22.14 5.95 15.45
CA ASN A 108 -22.12 6.75 14.24
C ASN A 108 -20.76 7.47 14.13
N PRO A 109 -19.96 7.20 13.09
CA PRO A 109 -18.62 7.77 12.96
C PRO A 109 -18.63 9.26 12.56
N GLY A 110 -19.78 9.82 12.17
CA GLY A 110 -19.91 11.19 11.68
C GLY A 110 -19.48 11.38 10.22
N PHE A 111 -19.14 10.29 9.52
CA PHE A 111 -18.74 10.27 8.11
C PHE A 111 -19.73 9.46 7.27
N ALA A 112 -19.67 9.63 5.94
CA ALA A 112 -20.57 8.95 5.00
C ALA A 112 -20.26 7.45 4.82
N SER A 113 -19.04 7.03 5.16
CA SER A 113 -18.54 5.65 5.06
C SER A 113 -17.98 5.18 6.41
N SER A 114 -17.93 3.86 6.59
CA SER A 114 -17.30 3.24 7.77
C SER A 114 -15.79 3.45 7.80
N THR A 115 -15.18 3.63 6.62
CA THR A 115 -13.75 3.84 6.46
C THR A 115 -13.50 5.07 5.59
N VAL A 116 -12.60 5.96 6.03
CA VAL A 116 -12.24 7.19 5.28
C VAL A 116 -10.93 6.98 4.52
N THR A 117 -9.98 6.31 5.14
CA THR A 117 -8.67 5.99 4.57
C THR A 117 -8.35 4.53 4.82
N THR A 118 -8.10 3.77 3.77
CA THR A 118 -7.77 2.34 3.85
C THR A 118 -6.57 2.00 2.99
N ARG A 119 -5.84 0.94 3.33
CA ARG A 119 -4.73 0.42 2.51
C ARG A 119 -4.90 -1.07 2.28
N LEU A 120 -4.78 -1.47 1.01
CA LEU A 120 -4.71 -2.86 0.61
C LEU A 120 -3.26 -3.23 0.31
N ASP A 121 -2.73 -4.18 1.05
CA ASP A 121 -1.37 -4.67 0.86
C ASP A 121 -1.40 -5.84 -0.12
N ALA A 122 -0.60 -5.75 -1.19
CA ALA A 122 -0.67 -6.67 -2.32
C ALA A 122 0.71 -7.00 -2.92
N PHE A 123 0.80 -8.20 -3.47
CA PHE A 123 1.91 -8.63 -4.31
C PHE A 123 1.46 -8.72 -5.77
N VAL A 124 2.26 -8.14 -6.68
CA VAL A 124 2.04 -8.21 -8.13
C VAL A 124 3.08 -9.14 -8.76
N TYR A 125 2.62 -10.23 -9.37
CA TYR A 125 3.44 -11.22 -10.07
C TYR A 125 2.85 -11.50 -11.45
N GLY A 126 3.51 -10.99 -12.50
CA GLY A 126 2.93 -11.03 -13.84
C GLY A 126 1.62 -10.27 -13.92
N GLU A 127 0.59 -11.00 -14.31
CA GLU A 127 -0.78 -10.54 -14.34
C GLU A 127 -1.54 -10.82 -13.04
N GLU A 128 -0.96 -11.59 -12.11
CA GLU A 128 -1.62 -11.93 -10.86
C GLU A 128 -1.39 -10.87 -9.78
N ILE A 129 -2.45 -10.60 -9.04
CA ILE A 129 -2.43 -9.75 -7.85
C ILE A 129 -2.92 -10.60 -6.69
N LYS A 130 -2.13 -10.67 -5.62
CA LYS A 130 -2.51 -11.33 -4.36
C LYS A 130 -2.57 -10.29 -3.26
N PHE A 131 -3.77 -10.05 -2.74
CA PHE A 131 -3.97 -9.22 -1.56
C PHE A 131 -3.73 -10.05 -0.30
N VAL A 132 -2.98 -9.49 0.64
CA VAL A 132 -2.66 -10.17 1.90
C VAL A 132 -3.33 -9.52 3.11
N GLU A 133 -3.62 -8.22 3.04
CA GLU A 133 -4.20 -7.48 4.16
C GLU A 133 -5.04 -6.30 3.68
N TYR A 134 -6.11 -6.02 4.42
CA TYR A 134 -6.92 -4.81 4.30
C TYR A 134 -6.85 -4.04 5.61
N ASN A 135 -6.08 -2.96 5.61
CA ASN A 135 -5.93 -2.05 6.74
C ASN A 135 -7.02 -0.98 6.64
N ALA A 136 -8.09 -1.14 7.42
CA ALA A 136 -9.32 -0.35 7.33
C ALA A 136 -9.47 0.67 8.48
N GLU A 137 -8.66 0.51 9.52
CA GLU A 137 -8.78 1.20 10.80
C GLU A 137 -7.92 2.46 10.88
N ASN A 138 -6.60 2.35 10.64
CA ASN A 138 -5.68 3.47 10.65
C ASN A 138 -4.41 3.10 9.86
N PRO A 139 -4.50 3.01 8.53
CA PRO A 139 -3.36 2.63 7.70
C PRO A 139 -2.21 3.63 7.86
N SER A 140 -1.04 3.11 8.24
CA SER A 140 0.19 3.90 8.34
C SER A 140 0.72 4.32 6.96
N SER A 141 1.70 5.22 6.95
CA SER A 141 2.53 5.51 5.77
C SER A 141 1.81 6.10 4.54
N ILE A 142 0.53 6.50 4.67
CA ILE A 142 -0.21 7.17 3.57
C ILE A 142 0.51 8.47 3.16
N PHE A 143 1.01 9.23 4.13
CA PHE A 143 1.73 10.49 3.87
C PHE A 143 3.17 10.29 3.38
N ASP A 144 3.70 9.05 3.43
CA ASP A 144 5.05 8.75 2.91
C ASP A 144 5.03 8.66 1.37
N GLN A 145 3.84 8.49 0.78
CA GLN A 145 3.62 8.58 -0.64
C GLN A 145 3.18 10.03 -0.91
N SER A 146 4.13 10.88 -1.36
CA SER A 146 3.83 12.25 -1.74
C SER A 146 2.66 12.30 -2.73
N GLU A 147 1.84 13.34 -2.64
CA GLU A 147 0.67 13.57 -3.51
C GLU A 147 0.98 13.21 -4.98
N LEU A 148 0.33 12.16 -5.47
CA LEU A 148 0.18 11.87 -6.90
C LEU A 148 -0.81 12.85 -7.53
#